data_AF-A0A1S3RNJ3-F1
#
_entry.id   AF-A0A1S3RNJ3-F1
#
_cell.length_a   1.000
_cell.length_b   1.000
_cell.length_c   1.000
_cell.angle_alpha   90.00
_cell.angle_beta   90.00
_cell.angle_gamma   90.00
#
_symmetry.space_group_name_H-M   'P 1'
#
loop_
_entity.id
_entity.type
_entity.pdbx_description
1 polymer ?
#
loop_
_entity_poly.entity_id
_entity_poly.type
_entity_poly.pdbx_seq_one_letter_code
_entity_poly.pdbx_strand_id
1 'polypeptide(L)'
;MAARATLTPGSSPPMSSSPAGLTVTLSPDAVPFSPLSPGHREEMGSVSARFSHSASRLVSLRAGDSSSLKTQVNLLFDQLISENYSPNHNIRPEEVCALLIHVTRLVPLSQEHLVVKLCQLTHHLLNQLQVIVDEQTLNVCVCYVVRALSVCSLWTHSEVLQALSTLIYGNGPRCYQHLSELLGDGGVVRLYSDPSQPDMELRRGALTCMANLCLGVPGQASLDDPYRRVCFRIFLQTLQSPKPPDAEELLYCTVIQGAVKGLQSSLCGGKWRFGGQEELGALLAVLKRFMFHGCPGVCVEWPAVLYPAPLPQYETCSTPKPPEPPRNPPTQ
;
A
#
# COMPACT_ATOMS: atom_id res chain seq x y z
N MET A 1 16.93 38.38 62.43
CA MET A 1 16.89 37.02 61.88
C MET A 1 15.80 36.95 60.83
N ALA A 2 16.15 36.44 59.65
CA ALA A 2 15.30 35.94 58.56
C ALA A 2 14.36 36.91 57.82
N ALA A 3 14.59 36.97 56.51
CA ALA A 3 13.87 37.67 55.46
C ALA A 3 12.90 36.73 54.71
N ARG A 4 11.85 37.30 54.10
CA ARG A 4 11.28 37.05 52.73
C ARG A 4 9.83 37.54 52.72
N ALA A 5 9.47 38.63 52.04
CA ALA A 5 9.44 38.90 50.58
C ALA A 5 8.31 38.17 49.83
N THR A 6 7.28 38.96 49.55
CA THR A 6 6.18 38.80 48.58
C THR A 6 6.66 38.52 47.14
N LEU A 7 5.99 37.62 46.41
CA LEU A 7 6.02 37.56 44.94
C LEU A 7 4.67 37.06 44.34
N THR A 8 4.39 37.62 43.18
CA THR A 8 3.22 37.68 42.28
C THR A 8 2.88 36.38 41.52
N PRO A 9 1.74 36.31 40.79
CA PRO A 9 1.37 35.12 40.01
C PRO A 9 2.23 34.98 38.76
N GLY A 10 2.88 33.82 38.63
CA GLY A 10 3.77 33.48 37.53
C GLY A 10 3.00 32.98 36.29
N SER A 11 3.39 33.56 35.16
CA SER A 11 3.09 33.19 33.78
C SER A 11 3.32 31.72 33.46
N SER A 12 2.39 31.13 32.71
CA SER A 12 2.52 29.81 32.07
C SER A 12 3.68 29.79 31.06
N PRO A 13 4.49 28.72 30.99
CA PRO A 13 5.55 28.62 29.99
C PRO A 13 4.95 28.22 28.63
N PRO A 14 5.54 28.67 27.50
CA PRO A 14 5.17 28.15 26.18
C PRO A 14 5.70 26.73 26.04
N MET A 15 4.83 25.79 25.65
CA MET A 15 5.24 24.45 25.27
C MET A 15 6.12 24.54 24.02
N SER A 16 7.40 24.23 24.16
CA SER A 16 8.31 24.00 23.04
C SER A 16 7.85 22.75 22.28
N SER A 17 7.29 22.95 21.09
CA SER A 17 7.03 21.88 20.13
C SER A 17 8.34 21.44 19.50
N SER A 18 9.04 20.49 20.12
CA SER A 18 10.05 19.70 19.42
C SER A 18 9.33 18.70 18.50
N PRO A 19 9.64 18.64 17.19
CA PRO A 19 9.16 17.56 16.36
C PRO A 19 9.86 16.29 16.83
N ALA A 20 9.09 15.31 17.29
CA ALA A 20 9.59 13.96 17.50
C ALA A 20 10.18 13.48 16.17
N GLY A 21 11.50 13.41 16.11
CA GLY A 21 12.23 12.87 14.98
C GLY A 21 11.73 11.46 14.72
N LEU A 22 11.26 11.23 13.50
CA LEU A 22 11.17 9.89 12.94
C LEU A 22 12.61 9.42 12.78
N THR A 23 13.11 8.69 13.78
CA THR A 23 14.36 7.96 13.67
C THR A 23 14.14 6.88 12.62
N VAL A 24 14.58 7.15 11.40
CA VAL A 24 14.77 6.12 10.38
C VAL A 24 15.77 5.14 10.98
N THR A 25 15.29 3.98 11.40
CA THR A 25 16.16 2.85 11.69
C THR A 25 16.81 2.44 10.39
N LEU A 26 18.01 2.96 10.15
CA LEU A 26 18.90 2.50 9.11
C LEU A 26 19.14 1.01 9.34
N SER A 27 18.79 0.21 8.34
CA SER A 27 19.11 -1.22 8.31
C SER A 27 20.61 -1.40 8.57
N PRO A 28 21.04 -2.36 9.41
CA PRO A 28 22.45 -2.59 9.72
C PRO A 28 23.28 -3.14 8.53
N ASP A 29 22.68 -3.36 7.36
CA ASP A 29 23.36 -3.78 6.13
C ASP A 29 23.70 -2.62 5.17
N ALA A 30 23.97 -1.42 5.70
CA ALA A 30 24.52 -0.33 4.89
C ALA A 30 25.96 -0.68 4.48
N VAL A 31 26.11 -1.26 3.29
CA VAL A 31 27.40 -1.55 2.65
C VAL A 31 28.21 -0.24 2.57
N PRO A 32 29.51 -0.23 2.96
CA PRO A 32 30.35 0.97 2.85
C PRO A 32 30.35 1.51 1.43
N PHE A 33 30.26 2.84 1.28
CA PHE A 33 30.39 3.53 0.00
C PHE A 33 31.70 3.12 -0.70
N SER A 34 31.59 2.18 -1.64
CA SER A 34 32.66 1.84 -2.56
C SER A 34 32.49 2.73 -3.80
N PRO A 35 33.52 3.48 -4.23
CA PRO A 35 33.42 4.27 -5.46
C PRO A 35 33.08 3.34 -6.64
N LEU A 36 32.06 3.72 -7.43
CA LEU A 36 31.62 2.93 -8.59
C LEU A 36 32.80 2.59 -9.48
N SER A 37 33.02 1.29 -9.72
CA SER A 37 34.03 0.83 -10.67
C SER A 37 33.72 1.35 -12.08
N PRO A 38 34.74 1.64 -12.90
CA PRO A 38 34.56 2.16 -14.26
C PRO A 38 33.58 1.34 -15.12
N GLY A 39 33.60 0.01 -15.01
CA GLY A 39 32.69 -0.87 -15.74
C GLY A 39 31.20 -0.67 -15.41
N HIS A 40 30.86 -0.33 -14.16
CA HIS A 40 29.47 -0.05 -13.77
C HIS A 40 28.97 1.27 -14.36
N ARG A 41 29.86 2.27 -14.56
CA ARG A 41 29.51 3.54 -15.20
C ARG A 41 29.26 3.37 -16.70
N GLU A 42 30.03 2.54 -17.38
CA GLU A 42 29.85 2.23 -18.81
C GLU A 42 28.57 1.44 -19.07
N GLU A 43 28.29 0.43 -18.24
CA GLU A 43 27.04 -0.34 -18.31
C GLU A 43 25.80 0.53 -18.07
N MET A 44 25.88 1.41 -17.06
CA MET A 44 24.83 2.39 -16.77
C MET A 44 24.59 3.38 -17.91
N GLY A 45 25.66 3.88 -18.55
CA GLY A 45 25.56 4.72 -19.76
C GLY A 45 24.93 3.97 -20.95
N SER A 46 25.22 2.67 -21.07
CA SER A 46 24.64 1.81 -22.11
C SER A 46 23.14 1.60 -21.94
N VAL A 47 22.63 1.39 -20.71
CA VAL A 47 21.19 1.22 -20.46
C VAL A 47 20.40 2.50 -20.76
N SER A 48 20.90 3.66 -20.31
CA SER A 48 20.28 4.95 -20.61
C SER A 48 20.20 5.21 -22.12
N ALA A 49 21.28 4.95 -22.86
CA ALA A 49 21.31 5.11 -24.31
C ALA A 49 20.32 4.16 -25.03
N ARG A 50 20.21 2.89 -24.58
CA ARG A 50 19.26 1.92 -25.13
C ARG A 50 17.81 2.28 -24.85
N PHE A 51 17.53 2.81 -23.66
CA PHE A 51 16.22 3.39 -23.33
C PHE A 51 15.88 4.52 -24.29
N SER A 52 16.76 5.54 -24.41
CA SER A 52 16.50 6.71 -25.27
C SER A 52 16.35 6.33 -26.74
N HIS A 53 17.14 5.36 -27.22
CA HIS A 53 17.00 4.82 -28.56
C HIS A 53 15.61 4.15 -28.77
N SER A 54 15.20 3.27 -27.87
CA SER A 54 13.92 2.55 -27.99
C SER A 54 12.72 3.49 -27.81
N ALA A 55 12.80 4.42 -26.86
CA ALA A 55 11.79 5.44 -26.60
C ALA A 55 11.60 6.37 -27.80
N SER A 56 12.69 6.86 -28.40
CA SER A 56 12.60 7.72 -29.60
C SER A 56 11.97 7.00 -30.79
N ARG A 57 12.29 5.71 -30.98
CA ARG A 57 11.65 4.87 -32.00
C ARG A 57 10.15 4.73 -31.74
N LEU A 58 9.72 4.45 -30.50
CA LEU A 58 8.30 4.40 -30.15
C LEU A 58 7.59 5.74 -30.42
N VAL A 59 8.17 6.86 -29.97
CA VAL A 59 7.58 8.20 -30.12
C VAL A 59 7.45 8.64 -31.59
N SER A 60 8.30 8.11 -32.47
CA SER A 60 8.21 8.35 -33.92
C SER A 60 7.05 7.61 -34.59
N LEU A 61 6.48 6.58 -33.95
CA LEU A 61 5.34 5.86 -34.47
C LEU A 61 4.06 6.70 -34.40
N ARG A 62 3.10 6.36 -35.25
CA ARG A 62 1.78 6.99 -35.30
C ARG A 62 0.72 5.90 -35.25
N ALA A 63 -0.40 6.22 -34.63
CA ALA A 63 -1.53 5.30 -34.56
C ALA A 63 -2.00 4.94 -35.98
N GLY A 64 -2.24 3.65 -36.20
CA GLY A 64 -2.71 3.10 -37.45
C GLY A 64 -2.99 1.60 -37.31
N ASP A 65 -3.77 1.03 -38.22
CA ASP A 65 -4.25 -0.35 -38.11
C ASP A 65 -3.36 -1.38 -38.82
N SER A 66 -2.11 -1.03 -39.16
CA SER A 66 -1.22 -1.96 -39.87
C SER A 66 -0.69 -3.06 -38.96
N SER A 67 -0.64 -4.29 -39.48
CA SER A 67 0.00 -5.42 -38.81
C SER A 67 1.49 -5.15 -38.53
N SER A 68 2.16 -4.42 -39.42
CA SER A 68 3.55 -4.00 -39.25
C SER A 68 3.76 -3.10 -38.05
N LEU A 69 2.85 -2.16 -37.78
CA LEU A 69 2.92 -1.28 -36.62
C LEU A 69 2.80 -2.10 -35.33
N LYS A 70 1.83 -3.03 -35.26
CA LYS A 70 1.63 -3.89 -34.08
C LYS A 70 2.88 -4.69 -33.74
N THR A 71 3.50 -5.30 -34.75
CA THR A 71 4.75 -6.04 -34.56
C THR A 71 5.89 -5.13 -34.10
N GLN A 72 6.01 -3.93 -34.68
CA GLN A 72 7.05 -2.98 -34.29
C GLN A 72 6.88 -2.48 -32.85
N VAL A 73 5.66 -2.15 -32.44
CA VAL A 73 5.33 -1.76 -31.05
C VAL A 73 5.64 -2.92 -30.09
N ASN A 74 5.21 -4.13 -30.44
CA ASN A 74 5.47 -5.32 -29.63
C ASN A 74 6.98 -5.52 -29.39
N LEU A 75 7.79 -5.46 -30.45
CA LEU A 75 9.24 -5.65 -30.35
C LEU A 75 9.91 -4.57 -29.51
N LEU A 76 9.47 -3.31 -29.64
CA LEU A 76 10.02 -2.20 -28.85
C LEU A 76 9.63 -2.30 -27.38
N PHE A 77 8.42 -2.78 -27.06
CA PHE A 77 8.04 -3.09 -25.68
C PHE A 77 8.89 -4.22 -25.12
N ASP A 78 9.10 -5.31 -25.86
CA ASP A 78 9.94 -6.43 -25.44
C ASP A 78 11.38 -5.97 -25.15
N GLN A 79 11.94 -5.11 -26.02
CA GLN A 79 13.26 -4.53 -25.81
C GLN A 79 13.33 -3.75 -24.50
N LEU A 80 12.40 -2.81 -24.27
CA LEU A 80 12.35 -2.02 -23.04
C LEU A 80 12.12 -2.89 -21.80
N ILE A 81 11.24 -3.89 -21.84
CA ILE A 81 10.97 -4.78 -20.71
C ILE A 81 12.20 -5.63 -20.36
N SER A 82 12.98 -6.04 -21.37
CA SER A 82 14.18 -6.86 -21.15
C SER A 82 15.35 -6.12 -20.51
N GLU A 83 15.31 -4.78 -20.47
CA GLU A 83 16.37 -3.98 -19.87
C GLU A 83 16.35 -4.08 -18.34
N ASN A 84 17.53 -4.27 -17.75
CA ASN A 84 17.71 -4.33 -16.30
C ASN A 84 17.85 -2.90 -15.74
N TYR A 85 16.74 -2.18 -15.60
CA TYR A 85 16.76 -0.82 -15.08
C TYR A 85 17.13 -0.75 -13.60
N SER A 86 17.70 0.38 -13.21
CA SER A 86 17.92 0.74 -11.81
C SER A 86 17.70 2.24 -11.64
N PRO A 87 17.38 2.72 -10.42
CA PRO A 87 17.19 4.15 -10.15
C PRO A 87 18.43 5.00 -10.48
N ASN A 88 19.60 4.36 -10.59
CA ASN A 88 20.85 5.05 -10.87
C ASN A 88 21.02 5.35 -12.36
N HIS A 89 20.25 4.78 -13.29
CA HIS A 89 20.54 4.84 -14.73
C HIS A 89 20.38 6.20 -15.43
N ASN A 90 20.33 7.32 -14.71
CA ASN A 90 20.23 8.68 -15.24
C ASN A 90 19.09 8.88 -16.26
N ILE A 91 18.07 8.01 -16.25
CA ILE A 91 16.86 8.18 -17.06
C ILE A 91 15.94 9.12 -16.29
N ARG A 92 15.55 10.22 -16.94
CA ARG A 92 14.74 11.25 -16.29
C ARG A 92 13.29 10.81 -16.14
N PRO A 93 12.62 11.08 -14.99
CA PRO A 93 11.20 10.81 -14.82
C PRO A 93 10.32 11.39 -15.93
N GLU A 94 10.66 12.59 -16.41
CA GLU A 94 9.94 13.26 -17.50
C GLU A 94 9.98 12.48 -18.82
N GLU A 95 11.09 11.81 -19.12
CA GLU A 95 11.22 11.00 -20.34
C GLU A 95 10.36 9.74 -20.26
N VAL A 96 10.32 9.10 -19.08
CA VAL A 96 9.44 7.96 -18.80
C VAL A 96 7.97 8.39 -18.91
N CYS A 97 7.60 9.52 -18.30
CA CYS A 97 6.25 10.06 -18.34
C CYS A 97 5.79 10.38 -19.78
N ALA A 98 6.63 11.06 -20.55
CA ALA A 98 6.35 11.36 -21.96
C ALA A 98 6.18 10.09 -22.81
N LEU A 99 7.02 9.08 -22.59
CA LEU A 99 6.90 7.78 -23.25
C LEU A 99 5.57 7.12 -22.90
N LEU A 100 5.23 7.01 -21.61
CA LEU A 100 3.99 6.37 -21.14
C LEU A 100 2.74 7.04 -21.73
N ILE A 101 2.67 8.38 -21.75
CA ILE A 101 1.57 9.09 -22.41
C ILE A 101 1.48 8.70 -23.89
N HIS A 102 2.62 8.67 -24.60
CA HIS A 102 2.63 8.36 -26.02
C HIS A 102 2.14 6.92 -26.28
N VAL A 103 2.71 5.94 -25.60
CA VAL A 103 2.38 4.52 -25.84
C VAL A 103 0.96 4.17 -25.41
N THR A 104 0.44 4.84 -24.37
CA THR A 104 -0.96 4.72 -23.93
C THR A 104 -1.94 5.20 -25.00
N ARG A 105 -1.57 6.21 -25.79
CA ARG A 105 -2.38 6.70 -26.92
C ARG A 105 -2.18 5.87 -28.19
N LEU A 106 -1.03 5.23 -28.31
CA LEU A 106 -0.67 4.42 -29.49
C LEU A 106 -1.35 3.05 -29.48
N VAL A 107 -1.54 2.45 -28.31
CA VAL A 107 -2.11 1.10 -28.16
C VAL A 107 -3.64 1.19 -28.00
N PRO A 108 -4.44 0.69 -28.95
CA PRO A 108 -5.89 0.64 -28.79
C PRO A 108 -6.32 -0.54 -27.91
N LEU A 109 -7.40 -0.36 -27.13
CA LEU A 109 -7.97 -1.38 -26.24
C LEU A 109 -8.45 -2.65 -26.98
N SER A 110 -8.69 -2.56 -28.29
CA SER A 110 -9.04 -3.71 -29.14
C SER A 110 -7.86 -4.67 -29.39
N GLN A 111 -6.63 -4.29 -29.01
CA GLN A 111 -5.42 -5.10 -29.16
C GLN A 111 -4.95 -5.61 -27.80
N GLU A 112 -5.73 -6.50 -27.19
CA GLU A 112 -5.53 -6.97 -25.80
C GLU A 112 -4.10 -7.46 -25.49
N HIS A 113 -3.42 -8.13 -26.42
CA HIS A 113 -2.01 -8.51 -26.22
C HIS A 113 -1.06 -7.31 -26.08
N LEU A 114 -1.29 -6.23 -26.83
CA LEU A 114 -0.52 -5.00 -26.69
C LEU A 114 -0.93 -4.23 -25.42
N VAL A 115 -2.19 -4.32 -25.00
CA VAL A 115 -2.66 -3.78 -23.71
C VAL A 115 -1.87 -4.42 -22.58
N VAL A 116 -1.78 -5.75 -22.55
CA VAL A 116 -1.01 -6.49 -21.54
C VAL A 116 0.45 -6.06 -21.54
N LYS A 117 1.10 -5.99 -22.71
CA LYS A 117 2.50 -5.57 -22.77
C LYS A 117 2.72 -4.12 -22.36
N LEU A 118 1.79 -3.22 -22.69
CA LEU A 118 1.83 -1.84 -22.20
C LEU A 118 1.73 -1.79 -20.68
N CYS A 119 0.85 -2.59 -20.08
CA CYS A 119 0.72 -2.70 -18.62
C CYS A 119 2.01 -3.25 -17.98
N GLN A 120 2.60 -4.30 -18.56
CA GLN A 120 3.88 -4.84 -18.12
C GLN A 120 5.02 -3.82 -18.22
N LEU A 121 5.10 -3.09 -19.35
CA LEU A 121 6.08 -2.02 -19.54
C LEU A 121 5.90 -0.91 -18.50
N THR A 122 4.66 -0.48 -18.27
CA THR A 122 4.32 0.56 -17.29
C THR A 122 4.76 0.13 -15.89
N HIS A 123 4.41 -1.09 -15.49
CA HIS A 123 4.82 -1.65 -14.21
C HIS A 123 6.35 -1.71 -14.10
N HIS A 124 7.03 -2.26 -15.10
CA HIS A 124 8.48 -2.44 -15.11
C HIS A 124 9.21 -1.12 -14.99
N LEU A 125 8.90 -0.14 -15.85
CA LEU A 125 9.57 1.16 -15.84
C LEU A 125 9.37 1.91 -14.52
N LEU A 126 8.12 2.01 -14.05
CA LEU A 126 7.83 2.76 -12.83
C LEU A 126 8.43 2.10 -11.59
N ASN A 127 8.39 0.77 -11.51
CA ASN A 127 8.91 0.03 -10.37
C ASN A 127 10.44 0.03 -10.33
N GLN A 128 11.12 -0.23 -11.45
CA GLN A 128 12.59 -0.33 -11.48
C GLN A 128 13.28 1.04 -11.40
N LEU A 129 12.71 2.07 -12.04
CA LEU A 129 13.26 3.43 -12.00
C LEU A 129 12.74 4.24 -10.80
N GLN A 130 11.81 3.69 -10.01
CA GLN A 130 11.15 4.36 -8.88
C GLN A 130 10.54 5.72 -9.25
N VAL A 131 9.91 5.78 -10.43
CA VAL A 131 9.34 7.02 -10.97
C VAL A 131 7.96 7.25 -10.38
N ILE A 132 7.80 8.39 -9.70
CA ILE A 132 6.48 8.93 -9.35
C ILE A 132 6.04 9.84 -10.51
N VAL A 133 4.96 9.45 -11.18
CA VAL A 133 4.45 10.19 -12.35
C VAL A 133 3.87 11.56 -12.00
N ASP A 134 3.89 12.47 -12.98
CA ASP A 134 3.17 13.75 -12.90
C ASP A 134 1.64 13.57 -13.04
N GLU A 135 0.88 14.63 -12.75
CA GLU A 135 -0.59 14.59 -12.76
C GLU A 135 -1.18 14.27 -14.15
N GLN A 136 -0.58 14.79 -15.22
CA GLN A 136 -1.06 14.54 -16.58
C GLN A 136 -0.85 13.08 -16.97
N THR A 137 0.35 12.55 -16.71
CA THR A 137 0.70 11.16 -16.98
C THR A 137 -0.17 10.22 -16.16
N LEU A 138 -0.38 10.53 -14.86
CA LEU A 138 -1.26 9.77 -13.98
C LEU A 138 -2.68 9.69 -14.56
N ASN A 139 -3.28 10.83 -14.90
CA ASN A 139 -4.65 10.87 -15.42
C ASN A 139 -4.79 10.07 -16.73
N VAL A 140 -3.88 10.25 -17.69
CA VAL A 140 -3.90 9.53 -18.97
C VAL A 140 -3.79 8.02 -18.75
N CYS A 141 -2.83 7.58 -17.94
CA CYS A 141 -2.57 6.16 -17.74
C CYS A 141 -3.67 5.50 -16.90
N VAL A 142 -4.14 6.15 -15.82
CA VAL A 142 -5.23 5.63 -14.98
C VAL A 142 -6.54 5.53 -15.76
N CYS A 143 -6.91 6.55 -16.54
CA CYS A 143 -8.06 6.49 -17.44
C CYS A 143 -7.98 5.28 -18.38
N TYR A 144 -6.80 5.03 -18.95
CA TYR A 144 -6.60 3.92 -19.87
C TYR A 144 -6.77 2.56 -19.19
N VAL A 145 -6.12 2.33 -18.04
CA VAL A 145 -6.21 1.04 -17.34
C VAL A 145 -7.61 0.78 -16.77
N VAL A 146 -8.31 1.81 -16.28
CA VAL A 146 -9.70 1.65 -15.83
C VAL A 146 -10.61 1.26 -16.99
N ARG A 147 -10.43 1.90 -18.15
CA ARG A 147 -11.16 1.51 -19.37
C ARG A 147 -10.78 0.11 -19.85
N ALA A 148 -9.51 -0.27 -19.75
CA ALA A 148 -9.06 -1.63 -20.09
C ALA A 148 -9.75 -2.68 -19.21
N LEU A 149 -9.86 -2.46 -17.89
CA LEU A 149 -10.59 -3.36 -17.00
C LEU A 149 -12.09 -3.48 -17.35
N SER A 150 -12.68 -2.43 -17.95
CA SER A 150 -14.09 -2.45 -18.36
C SER A 150 -14.36 -3.10 -19.72
N VAL A 151 -13.40 -3.08 -20.66
CA VAL A 151 -13.62 -3.49 -22.06
C VAL A 151 -12.84 -4.75 -22.44
N CYS A 152 -11.63 -4.93 -21.92
CA CYS A 152 -10.80 -6.07 -22.24
C CYS A 152 -11.26 -7.33 -21.50
N SER A 153 -10.95 -8.48 -22.08
CA SER A 153 -11.26 -9.79 -21.55
C SER A 153 -10.51 -10.08 -20.24
N LEU A 154 -11.11 -10.91 -19.38
CA LEU A 154 -10.65 -11.19 -18.01
C LEU A 154 -9.18 -11.64 -17.92
N TRP A 155 -8.67 -12.37 -18.92
CA TRP A 155 -7.29 -12.86 -18.96
C TRP A 155 -6.23 -11.74 -18.93
N THR A 156 -6.63 -10.50 -19.28
CA THR A 156 -5.76 -9.32 -19.24
C THR A 156 -5.70 -8.66 -17.87
N HIS A 157 -6.68 -8.89 -17.00
CA HIS A 157 -6.95 -8.01 -15.86
C HIS A 157 -5.90 -8.05 -14.77
N SER A 158 -5.22 -9.17 -14.56
CA SER A 158 -4.13 -9.27 -13.56
C SER A 158 -2.99 -8.28 -13.88
N GLU A 159 -2.57 -8.23 -15.15
CA GLU A 159 -1.52 -7.33 -15.63
C GLU A 159 -1.97 -5.87 -15.60
N VAL A 160 -3.25 -5.62 -15.95
CA VAL A 160 -3.84 -4.27 -15.88
C VAL A 160 -3.91 -3.77 -14.43
N LEU A 161 -4.29 -4.62 -13.47
CA LEU A 161 -4.27 -4.30 -12.05
C LEU A 161 -2.85 -4.07 -11.53
N GLN A 162 -1.88 -4.85 -11.99
CA GLN A 162 -0.47 -4.67 -11.62
C GLN A 162 0.04 -3.30 -12.07
N ALA A 163 -0.23 -2.90 -13.31
CA ALA A 163 0.11 -1.57 -13.81
C ALA A 163 -0.60 -0.45 -13.02
N LEU A 164 -1.90 -0.61 -12.75
CA LEU A 164 -2.68 0.31 -11.92
C LEU A 164 -2.06 0.47 -10.52
N SER A 165 -1.65 -0.64 -9.89
CA SER A 165 -1.04 -0.60 -8.56
C SER A 165 0.23 0.24 -8.54
N THR A 166 1.09 0.14 -9.56
CA THR A 166 2.31 0.95 -9.69
C THR A 166 2.01 2.41 -10.02
N LEU A 167 1.00 2.69 -10.85
CA LEU A 167 0.60 4.07 -11.15
C LEU A 167 0.11 4.78 -9.90
N ILE A 168 -0.62 4.08 -9.02
CA ILE A 168 -1.16 4.64 -7.78
C ILE A 168 -0.09 4.78 -6.69
N TYR A 169 0.98 3.97 -6.72
CA TYR A 169 2.03 4.00 -5.69
C TYR A 169 2.66 5.39 -5.57
N GLY A 170 2.55 6.03 -4.39
CA GLY A 170 3.00 7.41 -4.17
C GLY A 170 2.13 8.50 -4.82
N ASN A 171 1.02 8.11 -5.47
CA ASN A 171 0.10 8.98 -6.20
C ASN A 171 -1.34 8.94 -5.67
N GLY A 172 -1.65 8.10 -4.68
CA GLY A 172 -3.02 7.86 -4.19
C GLY A 172 -3.89 9.12 -3.99
N PRO A 173 -3.44 10.15 -3.27
CA PRO A 173 -4.21 11.38 -3.06
C PRO A 173 -4.51 12.18 -4.34
N ARG A 174 -3.69 11.99 -5.39
CA ARG A 174 -3.86 12.64 -6.70
C ARG A 174 -4.85 11.90 -7.61
N CYS A 175 -5.34 10.73 -7.21
CA CYS A 175 -6.32 9.94 -7.97
C CYS A 175 -7.78 10.35 -7.74
N TYR A 176 -8.07 11.51 -7.14
CA TYR A 176 -9.41 11.93 -6.74
C TYR A 176 -10.48 11.81 -7.84
N GLN A 177 -10.13 12.11 -9.10
CA GLN A 177 -11.04 12.02 -10.25
C GLN A 177 -11.45 10.57 -10.57
N HIS A 178 -10.65 9.58 -10.18
CA HIS A 178 -10.88 8.16 -10.47
C HIS A 178 -11.40 7.38 -9.27
N LEU A 179 -11.45 7.98 -8.06
CA LEU A 179 -11.82 7.25 -6.84
C LEU A 179 -13.22 6.63 -6.91
N SER A 180 -14.17 7.30 -7.56
CA SER A 180 -15.52 6.75 -7.73
C SER A 180 -15.52 5.51 -8.63
N GLU A 181 -14.76 5.52 -9.73
CA GLU A 181 -14.67 4.38 -10.67
C GLU A 181 -13.86 3.21 -10.09
N LEU A 182 -12.93 3.50 -9.17
CA LEU A 182 -12.10 2.50 -8.52
C LEU A 182 -12.78 1.89 -7.27
N LEU A 183 -13.32 2.74 -6.39
CA LEU A 183 -13.76 2.38 -5.03
C LEU A 183 -15.25 2.66 -4.75
N GLY A 184 -15.94 3.37 -5.64
CA GLY A 184 -17.38 3.65 -5.51
C GLY A 184 -18.24 2.39 -5.61
N ASP A 185 -19.55 2.58 -5.60
CA ASP A 185 -20.49 1.47 -5.82
C ASP A 185 -20.35 0.94 -7.24
N GLY A 186 -19.98 -0.34 -7.38
CA GLY A 186 -19.62 -0.94 -8.67
C GLY A 186 -18.20 -0.62 -9.15
N GLY A 187 -17.38 0.06 -8.35
CA GLY A 187 -16.00 0.35 -8.69
C GLY A 187 -15.16 -0.92 -8.84
N VAL A 188 -14.30 -0.97 -9.86
CA VAL A 188 -13.65 -2.23 -10.28
C VAL A 188 -12.67 -2.77 -9.24
N VAL A 189 -11.91 -1.89 -8.57
CA VAL A 189 -10.98 -2.31 -7.51
C VAL A 189 -11.76 -2.84 -6.32
N ARG A 190 -12.87 -2.18 -5.94
CA ARG A 190 -13.78 -2.68 -4.91
C ARG A 190 -14.34 -4.06 -5.26
N LEU A 191 -14.82 -4.25 -6.49
CA LEU A 191 -15.37 -5.53 -6.97
C LEU A 191 -14.35 -6.67 -6.88
N TYR A 192 -13.13 -6.47 -7.40
CA TYR A 192 -12.11 -7.52 -7.37
C TYR A 192 -11.51 -7.78 -6.00
N SER A 193 -11.58 -6.80 -5.09
CA SER A 193 -11.12 -6.97 -3.72
C SER A 193 -12.09 -7.74 -2.81
N ASP A 194 -13.32 -8.00 -3.27
CA ASP A 194 -14.34 -8.69 -2.49
C ASP A 194 -13.88 -10.11 -2.09
N PRO A 195 -14.10 -10.55 -0.83
CA PRO A 195 -13.71 -11.89 -0.41
C PRO A 195 -14.34 -13.05 -1.19
N SER A 196 -15.47 -12.80 -1.87
CA SER A 196 -16.14 -13.77 -2.74
C SER A 196 -15.53 -13.87 -4.14
N GLN A 197 -14.58 -13.01 -4.52
CA GLN A 197 -13.87 -13.10 -5.79
C GLN A 197 -13.10 -14.43 -5.86
N PRO A 198 -13.46 -15.36 -6.77
CA PRO A 198 -12.78 -16.66 -6.89
C PRO A 198 -11.33 -16.53 -7.38
N ASP A 199 -11.02 -15.54 -8.22
CA ASP A 199 -9.67 -15.32 -8.72
C ASP A 199 -8.81 -14.58 -7.68
N MET A 200 -7.94 -15.34 -7.02
CA MET A 200 -7.05 -14.80 -5.99
C MET A 200 -5.98 -13.84 -6.54
N GLU A 201 -5.59 -13.94 -7.81
CA GLU A 201 -4.65 -12.99 -8.42
C GLU A 201 -5.32 -11.64 -8.63
N LEU A 202 -6.57 -11.62 -9.11
CA LEU A 202 -7.35 -10.38 -9.19
C LEU A 202 -7.57 -9.76 -7.81
N ARG A 203 -7.87 -10.60 -6.81
CA ARG A 203 -8.02 -10.14 -5.43
C ARG A 203 -6.72 -9.56 -4.88
N ARG A 204 -5.58 -10.21 -5.10
CA ARG A 204 -4.25 -9.72 -4.71
C ARG A 204 -3.94 -8.38 -5.35
N GLY A 205 -4.15 -8.25 -6.66
CA GLY A 205 -3.94 -7.01 -7.42
C GLY A 205 -4.82 -5.86 -6.92
N ALA A 206 -6.10 -6.14 -6.68
CA ALA A 206 -7.05 -5.15 -6.18
C ALA A 206 -6.72 -4.68 -4.77
N LEU A 207 -6.41 -5.59 -3.84
CA LEU A 207 -5.98 -5.23 -2.48
C LEU A 207 -4.69 -4.39 -2.49
N THR A 208 -3.76 -4.68 -3.40
CA THR A 208 -2.54 -3.89 -3.58
C THR A 208 -2.88 -2.47 -4.08
N CYS A 209 -3.80 -2.33 -5.03
CA CYS A 209 -4.29 -1.02 -5.48
C CYS A 209 -4.90 -0.22 -4.32
N MET A 210 -5.76 -0.85 -3.51
CA MET A 210 -6.36 -0.20 -2.33
C MET A 210 -5.29 0.22 -1.31
N ALA A 211 -4.28 -0.63 -1.08
CA ALA A 211 -3.23 -0.34 -0.11
C ALA A 211 -2.39 0.86 -0.56
N ASN A 212 -2.12 0.96 -1.87
CA ASN A 212 -1.40 2.08 -2.46
C ASN A 212 -2.24 3.38 -2.47
N LEU A 213 -3.56 3.30 -2.63
CA LEU A 213 -4.46 4.45 -2.47
C LEU A 213 -4.43 4.99 -1.03
N CYS A 214 -4.35 4.10 -0.05
CA CYS A 214 -4.30 4.45 1.37
C CYS A 214 -2.89 4.83 1.86
N LEU A 215 -1.86 4.67 1.04
CA LEU A 215 -0.48 4.91 1.45
C LEU A 215 -0.27 6.40 1.77
N GLY A 216 0.09 6.69 3.03
CA GLY A 216 0.41 8.05 3.45
C GLY A 216 1.76 8.50 2.90
N VAL A 217 1.79 9.65 2.23
CA VAL A 217 3.01 10.31 1.78
C VAL A 217 3.21 11.59 2.60
N PRO A 218 4.40 11.80 3.22
CA PRO A 218 4.66 13.01 3.99
C PRO A 218 4.39 14.29 3.18
N GLY A 219 3.61 15.21 3.76
CA GLY A 219 3.26 16.48 3.12
C GLY A 219 2.10 16.42 2.12
N GLN A 220 1.53 15.24 1.85
CA GLN A 220 0.34 15.10 1.01
C GLN A 220 -0.92 14.87 1.84
N ALA A 221 -2.08 15.21 1.27
CA ALA A 221 -3.37 14.88 1.85
C ALA A 221 -3.56 13.36 1.94
N SER A 222 -4.33 12.88 2.91
CA SER A 222 -4.74 11.48 2.97
C SER A 222 -5.90 11.20 2.02
N LEU A 223 -6.13 9.93 1.69
CA LEU A 223 -7.35 9.49 1.03
C LEU A 223 -8.59 9.92 1.82
N ASP A 224 -9.63 10.37 1.12
CA ASP A 224 -10.89 10.81 1.73
C ASP A 224 -11.51 9.73 2.62
N ASP A 225 -12.06 10.16 3.76
CA ASP A 225 -12.59 9.28 4.80
C ASP A 225 -13.59 8.21 4.29
N PRO A 226 -14.55 8.50 3.38
CA PRO A 226 -15.47 7.49 2.87
C PRO A 226 -14.76 6.37 2.12
N TYR A 227 -13.84 6.71 1.22
CA TYR A 227 -13.09 5.73 0.42
C TYR A 227 -12.08 4.96 1.26
N ARG A 228 -11.39 5.64 2.18
CA ARG A 228 -10.49 4.99 3.14
C ARG A 228 -11.23 3.99 4.03
N ARG A 229 -12.50 4.26 4.37
CA ARG A 229 -13.34 3.34 5.15
C ARG A 229 -13.70 2.09 4.35
N VAL A 230 -13.98 2.25 3.05
CA VAL A 230 -14.20 1.14 2.13
C VAL A 230 -12.97 0.24 2.09
N CYS A 231 -11.78 0.79 1.86
CA CYS A 231 -10.52 0.04 1.88
C CYS A 231 -10.32 -0.71 3.20
N PHE A 232 -10.42 0.00 4.33
CA PHE A 232 -10.26 -0.58 5.67
C PHE A 232 -11.18 -1.79 5.90
N ARG A 233 -12.47 -1.67 5.54
CA ARG A 233 -13.44 -2.74 5.72
C ARG A 233 -13.12 -3.96 4.87
N ILE A 234 -12.71 -3.77 3.62
CA ILE A 234 -12.36 -4.88 2.74
C ILE A 234 -11.11 -5.60 3.22
N PHE A 235 -10.10 -4.87 3.70
CA PHE A 235 -8.92 -5.51 4.31
C PHE A 235 -9.31 -6.33 5.55
N LEU A 236 -10.15 -5.76 6.41
CA LEU A 236 -10.62 -6.44 7.62
C LEU A 236 -11.43 -7.69 7.28
N GLN A 237 -12.39 -7.59 6.35
CA GLN A 237 -13.19 -8.71 5.87
C GLN A 237 -12.33 -9.80 5.23
N THR A 238 -11.31 -9.41 4.46
CA THR A 238 -10.36 -10.35 3.87
C THR A 238 -9.64 -11.18 4.92
N LEU A 239 -9.21 -10.54 6.01
CA LEU A 239 -8.51 -11.21 7.11
C LEU A 239 -9.45 -12.04 7.99
N GLN A 240 -10.72 -11.67 8.09
CA GLN A 240 -11.73 -12.44 8.81
C GLN A 240 -12.16 -13.69 8.04
N SER A 241 -12.16 -13.61 6.71
CA SER A 241 -12.60 -14.69 5.83
C SER A 241 -11.72 -15.93 5.98
N PRO A 242 -12.29 -17.14 5.97
CA PRO A 242 -11.50 -18.36 5.96
C PRO A 242 -10.75 -18.52 4.64
N LYS A 243 -9.66 -19.30 4.67
CA LYS A 243 -8.97 -19.72 3.45
C LYS A 243 -9.93 -20.56 2.58
N PRO A 244 -10.07 -20.28 1.28
CA PRO A 244 -10.83 -21.15 0.39
C PRO A 244 -10.23 -22.57 0.37
N PRO A 245 -11.04 -23.63 0.28
CA PRO A 245 -10.57 -25.01 0.38
C PRO A 245 -9.53 -25.37 -0.69
N ASP A 246 -9.72 -24.86 -1.91
CA ASP A 246 -8.86 -25.15 -3.07
C ASP A 246 -7.77 -24.09 -3.30
N ALA A 247 -7.60 -23.15 -2.36
CA ALA A 247 -6.62 -22.07 -2.51
C ALA A 247 -5.18 -22.56 -2.28
N GLU A 248 -4.31 -22.25 -3.25
CA GLU A 248 -2.86 -22.39 -3.11
C GLU A 248 -2.36 -21.58 -1.90
N GLU A 249 -1.58 -22.23 -1.04
CA GLU A 249 -1.16 -21.68 0.24
C GLU A 249 -0.31 -20.41 0.10
N LEU A 250 0.64 -20.39 -0.85
CA LEU A 250 1.51 -19.25 -1.07
C LEU A 250 0.73 -18.04 -1.57
N LEU A 251 -0.13 -18.23 -2.57
CA LEU A 251 -0.99 -17.18 -3.11
C LEU A 251 -1.93 -16.64 -2.03
N TYR A 252 -2.57 -17.50 -1.24
CA TYR A 252 -3.39 -17.07 -0.10
C TYR A 252 -2.58 -16.23 0.90
N CYS A 253 -1.36 -16.66 1.25
CA CYS A 253 -0.49 -15.89 2.13
C CYS A 253 -0.19 -14.50 1.56
N THR A 254 0.01 -14.35 0.25
CA THR A 254 0.23 -13.02 -0.36
C THR A 254 -1.01 -12.13 -0.28
N VAL A 255 -2.22 -12.68 -0.41
CA VAL A 255 -3.49 -11.95 -0.21
C VAL A 255 -3.62 -11.46 1.22
N ILE A 256 -3.34 -12.31 2.20
CA ILE A 256 -3.34 -11.96 3.62
C ILE A 256 -2.30 -10.88 3.92
N GLN A 257 -1.07 -11.03 3.44
CA GLN A 257 -0.03 -10.00 3.59
C GLN A 257 -0.44 -8.67 2.97
N GLY A 258 -1.07 -8.70 1.79
CA GLY A 258 -1.62 -7.52 1.13
C GLY A 258 -2.67 -6.82 1.99
N ALA A 259 -3.59 -7.58 2.60
CA ALA A 259 -4.60 -7.02 3.49
C ALA A 259 -4.03 -6.46 4.79
N VAL A 260 -3.04 -7.10 5.41
CA VAL A 260 -2.35 -6.57 6.60
C VAL A 260 -1.62 -5.27 6.26
N LYS A 261 -0.87 -5.22 5.15
CA LYS A 261 -0.21 -4.00 4.66
C LYS A 261 -1.23 -2.90 4.36
N GLY A 262 -2.35 -3.26 3.75
CA GLY A 262 -3.47 -2.35 3.49
C GLY A 262 -4.09 -1.75 4.75
N LEU A 263 -4.30 -2.57 5.79
CA LEU A 263 -4.73 -2.09 7.12
C LEU A 263 -3.71 -1.11 7.70
N GLN A 264 -2.42 -1.45 7.66
CA GLN A 264 -1.36 -0.57 8.13
C GLN A 264 -1.40 0.77 7.40
N SER A 265 -1.42 0.79 6.06
CA SER A 265 -1.53 2.02 5.26
C SER A 265 -2.78 2.83 5.65
N SER A 266 -3.92 2.14 5.77
CA SER A 266 -5.19 2.77 6.16
C SER A 266 -5.17 3.35 7.56
N LEU A 267 -4.35 2.85 8.49
CA LEU A 267 -4.26 3.39 9.85
C LEU A 267 -3.20 4.49 9.96
N CYS A 268 -2.09 4.36 9.22
CA CYS A 268 -0.98 5.31 9.23
C CYS A 268 -1.20 6.56 8.38
N GLY A 269 -2.20 6.58 7.49
CA GLY A 269 -2.53 7.71 6.60
C GLY A 269 -3.10 8.96 7.28
N GLY A 270 -2.62 9.32 8.47
CA GLY A 270 -3.08 10.50 9.22
C GLY A 270 -4.30 10.23 10.10
N LYS A 271 -4.94 11.31 10.58
CA LYS A 271 -6.04 11.25 11.56
C LYS A 271 -7.18 10.39 11.01
N TRP A 272 -7.52 9.33 11.73
CA TRP A 272 -8.60 8.42 11.38
C TRP A 272 -9.72 8.46 12.42
N ARG A 273 -10.96 8.46 11.96
CA ARG A 273 -12.14 8.29 12.82
C ARG A 273 -12.70 6.89 12.61
N PHE A 274 -12.42 5.99 13.55
CA PHE A 274 -13.06 4.67 13.60
C PHE A 274 -14.59 4.82 13.61
N GLY A 275 -15.29 3.94 12.91
CA GLY A 275 -16.75 3.94 12.82
C GLY A 275 -17.46 3.46 14.08
N GLY A 276 -16.74 3.16 15.17
CA GLY A 276 -17.29 2.76 16.45
C GLY A 276 -16.43 1.72 17.17
N GLN A 277 -16.88 1.26 18.34
CA GLN A 277 -16.19 0.23 19.12
C GLN A 277 -16.14 -1.14 18.43
N GLU A 278 -17.15 -1.48 17.63
CA GLU A 278 -17.20 -2.75 16.91
C GLU A 278 -16.08 -2.88 15.86
N GLU A 279 -15.86 -1.85 15.03
CA GLU A 279 -14.79 -1.87 14.02
C GLU A 279 -13.41 -2.00 14.67
N LEU A 280 -13.18 -1.33 15.81
CA LEU A 280 -11.96 -1.47 16.59
C LEU A 280 -11.84 -2.88 17.18
N GLY A 281 -12.92 -3.42 17.75
CA GLY A 281 -12.91 -4.75 18.35
C GLY A 281 -12.68 -5.86 17.31
N ALA A 282 -13.25 -5.71 16.12
CA ALA A 282 -13.03 -6.62 14.99
C ALA A 282 -11.57 -6.57 14.52
N LEU A 283 -10.97 -5.37 14.43
CA LEU A 283 -9.55 -5.22 14.14
C LEU A 283 -8.68 -5.92 15.19
N LEU A 284 -8.96 -5.71 16.48
CA LEU A 284 -8.21 -6.35 17.57
C LEU A 284 -8.33 -7.88 17.53
N ALA A 285 -9.52 -8.41 17.22
CA ALA A 285 -9.74 -9.84 17.05
C ALA A 285 -8.87 -10.42 15.94
N VAL A 286 -8.86 -9.76 14.78
CA VAL A 286 -8.04 -10.15 13.63
C VAL A 286 -6.55 -10.12 13.97
N LEU A 287 -6.05 -9.02 14.53
CA LEU A 287 -4.63 -8.91 14.90
C LEU A 287 -4.22 -10.01 15.87
N LYS A 288 -5.06 -10.28 16.90
CA LYS A 288 -4.81 -11.36 17.85
C LYS A 288 -4.78 -12.73 17.16
N ARG A 289 -5.72 -13.02 16.26
CA ARG A 289 -5.76 -14.27 15.49
C ARG A 289 -4.48 -14.45 14.66
N PHE A 290 -4.04 -13.40 13.96
CA PHE A 290 -2.87 -13.49 13.07
C PHE A 290 -1.53 -13.49 13.81
N MET A 291 -1.45 -12.99 15.06
CA MET A 291 -0.26 -13.15 15.90
C MET A 291 0.09 -14.63 16.17
N PHE A 292 -0.89 -15.52 16.15
CA PHE A 292 -0.71 -16.96 16.36
C PHE A 292 -0.82 -17.78 15.07
N HIS A 293 -0.89 -17.13 13.91
CA HIS A 293 -1.01 -17.84 12.63
C HIS A 293 0.27 -18.64 12.34
N GLY A 294 0.11 -19.94 12.06
CA GLY A 294 1.25 -20.85 11.84
C GLY A 294 1.92 -21.36 13.12
N CYS A 295 1.48 -20.95 14.31
CA CYS A 295 2.02 -21.50 15.56
C CYS A 295 1.55 -22.95 15.78
N PRO A 296 2.46 -23.93 15.90
CA PRO A 296 2.08 -25.32 16.12
C PRO A 296 1.38 -25.49 17.49
N GLY A 297 0.32 -26.31 17.52
CA GLY A 297 -0.42 -26.62 18.76
C GLY A 297 -1.42 -25.55 19.20
N VAL A 298 -1.52 -24.41 18.51
CA VAL A 298 -2.54 -23.39 18.79
C VAL A 298 -3.78 -23.64 17.94
N CYS A 299 -4.79 -24.30 18.50
CA CYS A 299 -6.12 -24.45 17.90
C CYS A 299 -7.12 -23.68 18.76
N VAL A 300 -7.19 -22.37 18.55
CA VAL A 300 -8.08 -21.47 19.30
C VAL A 300 -9.11 -20.90 18.34
N GLU A 301 -10.39 -21.11 18.64
CA GLU A 301 -11.47 -20.36 18.00
C GLU A 301 -11.45 -18.93 18.54
N TRP A 302 -11.20 -17.97 17.65
CA TRP A 302 -11.16 -16.56 18.02
C TRP A 302 -12.52 -15.91 17.75
N PRO A 303 -13.06 -15.11 18.69
CA PRO A 303 -14.31 -14.39 18.46
C PRO A 303 -14.14 -13.38 17.32
N ALA A 304 -15.21 -13.08 16.59
CA ALA A 304 -15.17 -12.13 15.48
C ALA A 304 -14.88 -10.68 15.92
N VAL A 305 -15.19 -10.34 17.17
CA VAL A 305 -15.00 -9.02 17.77
C VAL A 305 -14.45 -9.19 19.19
N LEU A 306 -13.38 -8.46 19.52
CA LEU A 306 -12.87 -8.32 20.88
C LEU A 306 -13.31 -6.99 21.46
N TYR A 307 -14.13 -7.03 22.50
CA TYR A 307 -14.41 -5.83 23.28
C TYR A 307 -13.32 -5.64 24.33
N PRO A 308 -12.87 -4.41 24.60
CA PRO A 308 -12.03 -4.15 25.77
C PRO A 308 -12.78 -4.66 27.00
N ALA A 309 -12.30 -5.75 27.59
CA ALA A 309 -12.74 -6.11 28.92
C ALA A 309 -12.23 -4.98 29.85
N PRO A 310 -13.04 -4.45 30.78
CA PRO A 310 -12.45 -3.79 31.93
C PRO A 310 -11.42 -4.78 32.48
N LEU A 311 -10.15 -4.34 32.58
CA LEU A 311 -9.06 -5.16 33.11
C LEU A 311 -9.56 -5.93 34.34
N PRO A 312 -9.05 -7.14 34.65
CA PRO A 312 -9.07 -7.58 36.02
C PRO A 312 -8.35 -6.46 36.77
N GLN A 313 -9.11 -5.64 37.50
CA GLN A 313 -8.54 -4.76 38.50
C GLN A 313 -7.76 -5.74 39.36
N TYR A 314 -6.42 -5.69 39.30
CA TYR A 314 -5.56 -6.59 40.07
C TYR A 314 -6.25 -6.79 41.40
N GLU A 315 -6.76 -8.00 41.67
CA GLU A 315 -7.35 -8.27 42.97
C GLU A 315 -6.22 -7.96 43.92
N THR A 316 -6.30 -6.83 44.61
CA THR A 316 -5.46 -6.55 45.75
C THR A 316 -5.76 -7.70 46.66
N CYS A 317 -4.84 -8.68 46.68
CA CYS A 317 -4.92 -9.83 47.56
C CYS A 317 -5.20 -9.26 48.95
N SER A 318 -6.46 -9.36 49.36
CA SER A 318 -6.89 -8.85 50.64
C SER A 318 -6.39 -9.91 51.59
N THR A 319 -5.18 -9.70 52.11
CA THR A 319 -4.66 -10.50 53.20
C THR A 319 -5.71 -10.45 54.31
N PRO A 320 -6.27 -11.60 54.75
CA PRO A 320 -7.19 -11.60 55.87
C PRO A 320 -6.43 -11.04 57.07
N LYS A 321 -6.95 -9.96 57.67
CA LYS A 321 -6.44 -9.46 58.95
C LYS A 321 -6.52 -10.61 59.96
N PRO A 322 -5.46 -10.94 60.71
CA PRO A 322 -5.54 -11.95 61.75
C PRO A 322 -6.61 -11.54 62.78
N PRO A 323 -7.39 -12.49 63.33
CA PRO A 323 -8.37 -12.18 64.37
C PRO A 323 -7.66 -11.61 65.61
N GLU A 324 -8.16 -10.49 66.12
CA GLU A 324 -7.73 -9.93 67.40
C GLU A 324 -8.02 -10.94 68.53
N PRO A 325 -7.07 -11.20 69.43
CA PRO A 325 -7.30 -12.08 70.57
C PRO A 325 -8.29 -11.44 71.57
N PRO A 326 -9.09 -12.26 72.25
CA PRO A 326 -10.12 -11.78 73.17
C PRO A 326 -9.51 -10.98 74.34
N ARG A 327 -10.06 -9.79 74.61
CA ARG A 327 -9.77 -9.03 75.83
C ARG A 327 -10.32 -9.79 77.03
N ASN A 328 -9.43 -10.22 77.93
CA ASN A 328 -9.83 -10.75 79.23
C ASN A 328 -10.45 -9.63 80.09
N PRO A 329 -11.50 -9.92 80.87
CA PRO A 329 -12.13 -8.93 81.75
C PRO A 329 -11.22 -8.60 82.96
N PRO A 330 -11.37 -7.41 83.55
CA PRO A 330 -10.55 -6.97 84.68
C PRO A 330 -10.89 -7.78 85.94
N THR A 331 -9.87 -8.35 86.57
CA THR A 331 -9.92 -8.85 87.95
C THR A 331 -9.98 -7.67 88.92
N GLN A 332 -10.88 -7.79 89.91
CA GLN A 332 -11.04 -6.88 91.06
C GLN A 332 -9.80 -6.83 91.95
#